data_AF-A0A7J7N6Z7-F1
#
_entry.id   AF-A0A7J7N6Z7-F1
#
_cell.length_a   1.000
_cell.length_b   1.000
_cell.length_c   1.000
_cell.angle_alpha   90.00
_cell.angle_beta   90.00
_cell.angle_gamma   90.00
#
_symmetry.space_group_name_H-M   'P 1'
#
loop_
_entity.id
_entity.type
_entity.pdbx_description
1 polymer ?
#
loop_
_entity_poly.entity_id
_entity_poly.type
_entity_poly.pdbx_seq_one_letter_code
_entity_poly.pdbx_strand_id
1 'polypeptide(L)' 'MTSCELCSSRASLYCEADDAFLCRRCDRIVHGANFLALRHIRCFLCGTCQNLTRKYLTGFR' A
#
# COMPACT_ATOMS: atom_id res chain seq x y z
N MET A 1 -13.60 5.90 -5.29
CA MET A 1 -13.29 4.84 -4.30
C MET A 1 -12.11 4.09 -4.84
N THR A 2 -10.96 4.10 -4.16
CA THR A 2 -9.72 3.58 -4.72
C THR A 2 -9.62 2.07 -4.54
N SER A 3 -9.31 1.36 -5.61
CA SER A 3 -9.23 -0.10 -5.63
C SER A 3 -7.79 -0.57 -5.69
N CYS A 4 -7.55 -1.75 -5.14
CA CYS A 4 -6.27 -2.44 -5.22
C CYS A 4 -6.03 -2.88 -6.66
N GLU A 5 -4.92 -2.48 -7.24
CA GLU A 5 -4.64 -2.72 -8.67
C GLU A 5 -4.44 -4.20 -8.99
N LEU A 6 -4.05 -5.01 -8.01
CA LEU A 6 -3.80 -6.45 -8.21
C LEU A 6 -5.04 -7.35 -8.06
N CYS A 7 -6.08 -6.90 -7.34
CA CYS A 7 -7.21 -7.78 -7.00
C CYS A 7 -8.58 -7.07 -6.96
N SER A 8 -8.63 -5.79 -7.33
CA SER A 8 -9.84 -4.95 -7.38
C SER A 8 -10.58 -4.77 -6.05
N SER A 9 -10.06 -5.28 -4.92
CA SER A 9 -10.61 -5.03 -3.58
C SER A 9 -10.33 -3.60 -3.11
N ARG A 10 -10.91 -3.16 -1.98
CA ARG A 10 -10.69 -1.79 -1.45
C ARG A 10 -9.21 -1.57 -1.10
N ALA A 11 -8.60 -0.52 -1.64
CA ALA A 11 -7.23 -0.15 -1.30
C ALA A 11 -7.12 0.34 0.15
N SER A 12 -5.96 0.10 0.75
CA SER A 12 -5.62 0.54 2.12
C SER A 12 -4.31 1.32 2.19
N LEU A 13 -3.46 1.13 1.19
CA LEU A 13 -2.11 1.67 1.12
C LEU A 13 -1.85 2.20 -0.29
N TYR A 14 -0.99 3.19 -0.39
CA TYR A 14 -0.38 3.68 -1.62
C TYR A 14 1.13 3.54 -1.51
N CYS A 15 1.77 2.92 -2.49
CA CYS A 15 3.23 2.83 -2.59
C CYS A 15 3.73 3.93 -3.52
N GLU A 16 4.63 4.78 -3.03
CA GLU A 16 5.18 5.89 -3.83
C GLU A 16 6.19 5.39 -4.88
N ALA A 17 6.98 4.36 -4.55
CA ALA A 17 8.00 3.82 -5.44
C ALA A 17 7.40 3.10 -6.66
N ASP A 18 6.27 2.41 -6.47
CA ASP A 18 5.58 1.66 -7.53
C ASP A 18 4.41 2.44 -8.14
N ASP A 19 4.12 3.66 -7.64
CA ASP A 19 2.93 4.47 -7.99
C ASP A 19 1.62 3.64 -7.99
N ALA A 20 1.43 2.85 -6.93
CA ALA A 20 0.40 1.81 -6.91
C ALA A 20 -0.46 1.81 -5.64
N PHE A 21 -1.77 1.63 -5.81
CA PHE A 21 -2.71 1.42 -4.71
C PHE A 21 -2.92 -0.06 -4.42
N LEU A 22 -2.69 -0.45 -3.16
CA LEU A 22 -2.74 -1.85 -2.72
C LEU A 22 -3.63 -2.04 -1.50
N CYS A 23 -4.30 -3.20 -1.45
CA CYS A 23 -4.88 -3.72 -0.21
C CYS A 23 -3.77 -4.33 0.66
N ARG A 24 -4.03 -4.51 1.96
CA ARG A 24 -3.02 -5.05 2.90
C ARG A 24 -2.49 -6.43 2.50
N ARG A 25 -3.31 -7.28 1.87
CA ARG A 25 -2.89 -8.62 1.44
C ARG A 25 -1.90 -8.54 0.27
N CYS A 26 -2.22 -7.75 -0.74
CA CYS A 26 -1.37 -7.54 -1.91
C CYS A 26 -0.08 -6.80 -1.53
N ASP A 27 -0.17 -5.81 -0.66
CA ASP A 27 0.99 -5.12 -0.09
C ASP A 27 2.01 -6.10 0.53
N ARG A 28 1.53 -7.03 1.36
CA ARG A 28 2.41 -8.04 1.99
C ARG A 28 3.07 -8.97 0.97
N ILE A 29 2.40 -9.27 -0.14
CA ILE A 29 2.95 -10.11 -1.21
C ILE A 29 4.04 -9.34 -1.97
N VAL A 30 3.74 -8.12 -2.41
CA VAL A 30 4.65 -7.28 -3.20
C VAL A 30 5.86 -6.86 -2.38
N HIS A 31 5.63 -6.19 -1.25
CA HIS A 31 6.69 -5.63 -0.41
C HIS A 31 7.32 -6.64 0.54
N GLY A 32 6.76 -7.86 0.61
CA GLY A 32 7.38 -8.98 1.30
C GLY A 32 8.20 -9.91 0.40
N ALA A 33 8.17 -9.73 -0.92
CA ALA A 33 8.85 -10.61 -1.86
C ALA A 33 10.39 -10.53 -1.75
N ASN A 34 10.94 -9.35 -1.45
CA ASN A 34 12.37 -9.15 -1.29
C ASN A 34 12.69 -7.90 -0.44
N PHE A 35 13.95 -7.77 -0.02
CA PHE A 35 14.41 -6.65 0.82
C PHE A 35 14.36 -5.28 0.10
N LEU A 36 14.43 -5.23 -1.22
CA LEU A 36 14.36 -3.97 -1.97
C LEU A 36 12.94 -3.40 -1.90
N ALA A 37 11.94 -4.20 -2.27
CA ALA A 37 10.54 -3.85 -2.19
C ALA A 37 10.14 -3.54 -0.73
N LEU A 38 10.67 -4.27 0.23
CA LEU A 38 10.40 -4.03 1.65
C LEU A 38 10.72 -2.59 2.11
N ARG A 39 11.71 -1.95 1.48
CA ARG A 39 12.12 -0.57 1.80
C ARG A 39 11.21 0.49 1.20
N HIS A 40 10.26 0.14 0.33
CA HIS A 40 9.35 1.10 -0.26
C HIS A 40 8.51 1.80 0.82
N ILE A 41 8.42 3.13 0.68
CA ILE A 41 7.60 3.98 1.54
C ILE A 41 6.15 3.83 1.08
N ARG A 42 5.27 3.51 2.04
CA ARG A 42 3.85 3.32 1.80
C ARG A 42 3.01 4.21 2.69
N CYS A 43 2.01 4.85 2.12
CA CYS A 43 1.09 5.75 2.82
C CYS A 43 -0.23 5.03 3.08
N PHE A 44 -0.75 5.10 4.31
CA PHE A 44 -2.09 4.58 4.59
C PHE A 44 -3.16 5.49 3.97
N LEU A 45 -4.21 4.88 3.45
CA LEU A 45 -5.42 5.56 3.02
C LEU A 45 -6.41 5.69 4.18
N CYS A 46 -7.19 6.77 4.16
CA CYS A 46 -8.29 6.94 5.10
C CYS A 46 -9.38 5.88 4.85
N GLY A 47 -9.78 5.19 5.92
CA GLY A 47 -10.83 4.18 5.87
C GLY A 47 -12.18 4.72 5.40
N THR A 48 -12.44 6.03 5.60
CA THR A 48 -13.71 6.68 5.23
C THR A 48 -13.63 7.35 3.86
N CYS A 49 -12.70 8.30 3.67
CA CYS A 49 -12.64 9.12 2.46
C CYS A 49 -11.60 8.67 1.42
N GLN A 50 -10.80 7.62 1.70
CA GLN A 50 -9.76 7.09 0.79
C GLN A 50 -8.66 8.08 0.36
N ASN A 51 -8.56 9.25 1.01
CA ASN A 51 -7.43 10.15 0.85
C ASN A 51 -6.16 9.59 1.51
N LEU A 52 -4.99 9.99 1.01
CA LEU A 52 -3.71 9.74 1.65
C LEU A 52 -3.71 10.35 3.06
N THR A 53 -3.30 9.56 4.04
CA THR A 53 -3.11 10.04 5.41
C THR A 53 -1.64 10.42 5.63
N ARG A 54 -1.35 11.08 6.75
CA ARG A 54 0.03 11.32 7.20
C ARG A 54 0.67 10.13 7.93
N LYS A 55 0.12 8.91 7.75
CA LYS A 55 0.66 7.68 8.35
C LYS A 55 1.42 6.92 7.27
N TYR A 56 2.71 6.76 7.49
CA TYR A 56 3.62 6.08 6.58
C TYR A 56 4.10 4.77 7.20
N LEU A 57 4.39 3.80 6.34
CA LEU A 57 4.95 2.51 6.67
C LEU A 57 6.19 2.26 5.81
N THR A 58 7.27 1.88 6.47
CA THR A 58 8.54 1.47 5.86
C THR A 58 8.90 0.11 6.45
N GLY A 59 9.26 -0.88 5.63
CA GLY A 59 9.58 -2.21 6.14
C GLY A 59 8.36 -3.09 6.45
N PHE A 60 8.55 -4.11 7.30
CA PHE A 60 7.47 -4.96 7.80
C PHE A 60 6.99 -4.41 9.14
N ARG A 61 5.70 -4.14 9.27
CA ARG A 61 5.04 -4.13 10.58
C ARG A 61 3.64 -4.72 10.50
#